data_AF-A0A455VQY8-F1
#
_entry.id   AF-A0A455VQY8-F1
#
_cell.length_a   1.000
_cell.length_b   1.000
_cell.length_c   1.000
_cell.angle_alpha   90.00
_cell.angle_beta   90.00
_cell.angle_gamma   90.00
#
_symmetry.space_group_name_H-M   'P 1'
#
loop_
_entity.id
_entity.type
_entity.pdbx_description
1 polymer ?
#
loop_
_entity_poly.entity_id
_entity_poly.type
_entity_poly.pdbx_seq_one_letter_code
_entity_poly.pdbx_strand_id
1 'polypeptide(L)'
;MKSIDKGQLLFLLIASLPVAWLIASVAVYPLNGVGLIQLLKTWRFGMLWQVSTDSHIRHDIWFNGIKSLGVGLCGSGLLITGLIVSTGRQLKVALFGDARFATDSDIRQSKQVSWGNEKEGGVIIGRYKGKLLRYTQPDFVSMGAGTRAGKGAGIVIPNLLDFNDSMVVLDPKQECYNITSRYRQKVLKQKVFLLEPFSSKTHGFNPLFYVDLDDEKGAGYLLNLSTTLWPVAGLAGAEAHFNSGAGGFLLPSPNCCTLP
;
A
#
# COMPACT_ATOMS: atom_id res chain seq x y z
N MET A 1 -8.05 -12.79 -22.62
CA MET A 1 -7.06 -12.47 -23.67
C MET A 1 -7.79 -11.64 -24.72
N LYS A 2 -7.28 -10.45 -25.06
CA LYS A 2 -7.84 -9.67 -26.19
C LYS A 2 -7.64 -10.51 -27.44
N SER A 3 -8.70 -10.80 -28.20
CA SER A 3 -8.58 -11.56 -29.44
C SER A 3 -7.69 -10.79 -30.41
N ILE A 4 -6.71 -11.47 -31.00
CA ILE A 4 -5.83 -10.89 -32.01
C ILE A 4 -6.71 -10.58 -33.22
N ASP A 5 -6.72 -9.33 -33.65
CA ASP A 5 -7.48 -8.91 -34.83
C ASP A 5 -6.86 -9.49 -36.11
N LYS A 6 -7.68 -9.70 -37.16
CA LYS A 6 -7.24 -10.21 -38.46
C LYS A 6 -6.14 -9.31 -39.05
N GLY A 7 -6.22 -8.00 -38.86
CA GLY A 7 -5.19 -7.06 -39.29
C GLY A 7 -3.85 -7.23 -38.55
N GLN A 8 -3.91 -7.53 -37.24
CA GLN A 8 -2.71 -7.79 -36.42
C GLN A 8 -2.05 -9.12 -36.79
N LEU A 9 -2.84 -10.16 -37.05
CA LEU A 9 -2.33 -11.45 -37.51
C LEU A 9 -1.64 -11.30 -38.87
N LEU A 10 -2.23 -10.55 -39.79
CA LEU A 10 -1.65 -10.29 -41.11
C LEU A 10 -0.34 -9.51 -40.99
N PHE A 11 -0.29 -8.49 -40.14
CA PHE A 11 0.93 -7.72 -39.88
C PHE A 11 2.06 -8.60 -39.31
N LEU A 12 1.74 -9.47 -38.34
CA LEU A 12 2.72 -10.37 -37.74
C LEU A 12 3.27 -11.39 -38.76
N LEU A 13 2.41 -11.92 -39.63
CA LEU A 13 2.84 -12.82 -40.71
C LEU A 13 3.79 -12.09 -41.68
N ILE A 14 3.46 -10.87 -42.11
CA ILE A 14 4.31 -10.10 -43.01
C ILE A 14 5.65 -9.75 -42.34
N ALA A 15 5.62 -9.32 -41.07
CA ALA A 15 6.82 -9.00 -40.31
C ALA A 15 7.72 -10.23 -40.05
N SER A 16 7.14 -11.44 -40.06
CA SER A 16 7.89 -12.69 -39.87
C SER A 16 8.71 -13.11 -41.09
N LEU A 17 8.37 -12.66 -42.30
CA LEU A 17 9.00 -13.11 -43.55
C LEU A 17 10.47 -12.66 -43.69
N PRO A 18 10.84 -11.38 -43.44
CA PRO A 18 12.24 -10.96 -43.49
C PRO A 18 13.09 -11.62 -42.41
N VAL A 19 12.52 -11.84 -41.21
CA VAL A 19 13.18 -12.51 -40.09
C VAL A 19 13.39 -13.99 -40.41
N ALA A 20 12.39 -14.65 -40.97
CA ALA A 20 12.50 -16.03 -41.42
C ALA A 20 13.56 -16.18 -42.50
N TRP A 21 13.62 -15.25 -43.45
CA TRP A 21 14.64 -15.21 -44.49
C TRP A 21 16.05 -15.06 -43.92
N LEU A 22 16.23 -14.18 -42.94
CA LEU A 22 17.52 -13.95 -42.30
C LEU A 22 17.99 -15.21 -41.55
N ILE A 23 17.12 -15.83 -40.77
CA ILE A 23 17.43 -17.07 -40.05
C ILE A 23 17.71 -18.22 -41.03
N ALA A 24 16.91 -18.36 -42.09
CA ALA A 24 17.12 -19.35 -43.13
C ALA A 24 18.48 -19.14 -43.83
N SER A 25 18.83 -17.89 -44.15
CA SER A 25 20.10 -17.56 -44.81
C SER A 25 21.32 -17.97 -43.99
N VAL A 26 21.20 -17.98 -42.66
CA VAL A 26 22.23 -18.45 -41.74
C VAL A 26 22.17 -19.97 -41.61
N ALA A 27 20.97 -20.57 -41.54
CA ALA A 27 20.77 -22.01 -41.36
C ALA A 27 21.23 -22.87 -42.55
N VAL A 28 21.28 -22.34 -43.78
CA VAL A 28 21.79 -23.06 -44.97
C VAL A 28 23.22 -23.58 -44.77
N TYR A 29 24.09 -22.79 -44.14
CA TYR A 29 25.51 -23.09 -44.02
C TYR A 29 25.79 -24.34 -43.14
N PRO A 30 25.31 -24.43 -41.88
CA PRO A 30 25.53 -25.62 -41.06
C PRO A 30 24.82 -26.85 -41.62
N LEU A 31 23.66 -26.69 -42.29
CA LEU A 31 22.97 -27.80 -42.96
C LEU A 31 23.76 -28.36 -44.14
N ASN A 32 24.66 -27.57 -44.74
CA ASN A 32 25.58 -28.00 -45.79
C ASN A 32 26.99 -28.31 -45.25
N GLY A 33 27.15 -28.50 -43.94
CA GLY A 33 28.41 -28.93 -43.33
C GLY A 33 29.45 -27.83 -43.09
N VAL A 34 29.09 -26.55 -43.25
CA VAL A 34 29.98 -25.42 -42.97
C VAL A 34 29.98 -25.14 -41.46
N GLY A 35 31.15 -25.13 -40.84
CA GLY A 35 31.30 -24.84 -39.42
C GLY A 35 30.95 -23.38 -39.07
N LEU A 36 30.51 -23.13 -37.83
CA LEU A 36 30.09 -21.81 -37.33
C LEU A 36 31.13 -20.69 -37.53
N ILE A 37 32.43 -21.00 -37.40
CA ILE A 37 33.51 -20.02 -37.56
C ILE A 37 33.71 -19.66 -39.04
N GLN A 38 33.57 -20.64 -39.94
CA GLN A 38 33.64 -20.40 -41.38
C GLN A 38 32.42 -19.64 -41.87
N LEU A 39 31.23 -19.96 -41.36
CA LEU A 39 29.99 -19.25 -41.64
C LEU A 39 30.15 -17.74 -41.44
N LEU A 40 30.69 -17.29 -40.31
CA LEU A 40 30.90 -15.85 -40.04
C LEU A 40 31.79 -15.16 -41.07
N LYS A 41 32.74 -15.88 -41.68
CA LYS A 41 33.66 -15.35 -42.70
C LYS A 41 33.10 -15.44 -44.12
N THR A 42 32.27 -16.45 -44.41
CA THR A 42 31.76 -16.74 -45.75
C THR A 42 30.30 -16.36 -45.95
N TRP A 43 29.65 -15.76 -44.94
CA TRP A 43 28.23 -15.45 -45.01
C TRP A 43 27.95 -14.42 -46.10
N ARG A 44 27.10 -14.81 -47.03
CA ARG A 44 26.58 -13.99 -48.13
C ARG A 44 25.06 -14.04 -48.10
N PHE A 45 24.43 -12.88 -48.07
CA PHE A 45 22.96 -12.74 -48.02
C PHE A 45 22.25 -13.43 -49.21
N GLY A 46 22.85 -13.39 -50.40
CA GLY A 46 22.28 -13.99 -51.62
C GLY A 46 22.47 -15.50 -51.79
N MET A 47 23.19 -16.18 -50.89
CA MET A 47 23.49 -17.61 -51.05
C MET A 47 22.24 -18.49 -51.01
N LEU A 48 21.28 -18.19 -50.13
CA LEU A 48 20.01 -18.94 -50.07
C LEU A 48 19.19 -18.75 -51.36
N TRP A 49 19.21 -17.55 -51.95
CA TRP A 49 18.57 -17.28 -53.23
C TRP A 49 19.22 -18.11 -54.35
N GLN A 50 20.55 -18.09 -54.43
CA GLN A 50 21.30 -18.86 -55.43
C GLN A 50 21.06 -20.37 -55.30
N VAL A 51 21.08 -20.91 -54.07
CA VAL A 51 20.79 -22.32 -53.79
C VAL A 51 19.36 -22.72 -54.18
N SER A 52 18.42 -21.77 -54.18
CA SER A 52 17.02 -22.03 -54.49
C SER A 52 16.67 -21.86 -55.98
N THR A 53 17.36 -20.99 -56.71
CA THR A 53 17.01 -20.62 -58.09
C THR A 53 17.88 -21.26 -59.17
N ASP A 54 19.09 -21.72 -58.84
CA ASP A 54 20.02 -22.28 -59.81
C ASP A 54 19.70 -23.75 -60.11
N SER A 55 19.56 -24.09 -61.39
CA SER A 55 19.19 -25.41 -61.89
C SER A 55 20.35 -26.42 -61.93
N HIS A 56 21.61 -25.97 -61.75
CA HIS A 56 22.80 -26.82 -61.83
C HIS A 56 23.34 -27.30 -60.47
N ILE A 57 22.61 -27.05 -59.38
CA ILE A 57 23.03 -27.41 -58.03
C ILE A 57 22.67 -28.87 -57.71
N ARG A 58 23.57 -29.58 -57.00
CA ARG A 58 23.32 -30.95 -56.56
C ARG A 58 22.05 -31.03 -55.69
N HIS A 59 21.27 -32.09 -55.89
CA HIS A 59 19.97 -32.26 -55.21
C HIS A 59 20.06 -32.24 -53.68
N ASP A 60 21.16 -32.72 -53.10
CA ASP A 60 21.41 -32.70 -51.65
C ASP A 60 21.49 -31.27 -51.09
N ILE A 61 22.21 -30.37 -51.78
CA ILE A 61 22.36 -28.95 -51.40
C ILE A 61 21.01 -28.22 -51.54
N TRP A 62 20.26 -28.53 -52.60
CA TRP A 62 18.93 -27.96 -52.81
C TRP A 62 17.94 -28.38 -51.71
N PHE A 63 17.91 -29.67 -51.33
CA PHE A 63 17.08 -30.16 -50.22
C PHE A 63 17.45 -29.50 -48.88
N ASN A 64 18.73 -29.24 -48.63
CA ASN A 64 19.18 -28.51 -47.45
C ASN A 64 18.76 -27.03 -47.47
N GLY A 65 18.69 -26.41 -48.66
CA GLY A 65 18.09 -25.09 -48.87
C GLY A 65 16.62 -25.05 -48.43
N ILE A 66 15.81 -26.02 -48.84
CA ILE A 66 14.39 -26.12 -48.43
C ILE A 66 14.27 -26.31 -46.91
N LYS A 67 15.08 -27.19 -46.31
CA LYS A 67 15.10 -27.39 -44.85
C LYS A 67 15.44 -26.11 -44.10
N SER A 68 16.37 -25.30 -44.62
CA SER A 68 16.76 -24.03 -44.01
C SER A 68 15.61 -23.01 -43.97
N LEU A 69 14.74 -22.99 -45.00
CA LEU A 69 13.54 -22.14 -45.03
C LEU A 69 12.55 -22.56 -43.94
N GLY A 70 12.38 -23.87 -43.72
CA GLY A 70 11.58 -24.40 -42.61
C GLY A 70 12.14 -23.99 -41.24
N VAL A 71 13.45 -24.08 -41.04
CA VAL A 71 14.14 -23.60 -39.82
C VAL A 71 13.94 -22.10 -39.63
N GLY A 72 14.02 -21.32 -40.72
CA GLY A 72 13.77 -19.87 -40.70
C GLY A 72 12.37 -19.52 -40.23
N LEU A 73 11.35 -20.19 -40.77
CA LEU A 73 9.95 -19.95 -40.43
C LEU A 73 9.61 -20.37 -38.99
N CYS A 74 10.12 -21.51 -38.53
CA CYS A 74 9.96 -21.92 -37.13
C CYS A 74 10.70 -20.97 -36.17
N GLY A 75 11.92 -20.55 -36.53
CA GLY A 75 12.73 -19.64 -35.73
C GLY A 75 12.10 -18.25 -35.60
N SER A 76 11.57 -17.69 -36.68
CA SER A 76 10.89 -16.38 -36.65
C SER A 76 9.61 -16.43 -35.81
N GLY A 77 8.84 -17.52 -35.90
CA GLY A 77 7.65 -17.73 -35.07
C GLY A 77 7.98 -17.77 -33.57
N LEU A 78 9.04 -18.48 -33.18
CA LEU A 78 9.48 -18.56 -31.78
C LEU A 78 10.00 -17.20 -31.25
N LEU A 79 10.73 -16.43 -32.06
CA LEU A 79 11.20 -15.11 -31.66
C LEU A 79 10.05 -14.11 -31.47
N ILE A 80 9.10 -14.09 -32.41
CA ILE A 80 7.94 -13.19 -32.35
C ILE A 80 7.05 -13.54 -31.16
N THR A 81 6.79 -14.82 -30.92
CA THR A 81 6.02 -15.26 -29.74
C THR A 81 6.75 -14.93 -28.43
N GLY A 82 8.08 -15.11 -28.37
CA GLY A 82 8.90 -14.69 -27.22
C GLY A 82 8.80 -13.19 -26.92
N LEU A 83 8.91 -12.35 -27.96
CA LEU A 83 8.77 -10.89 -27.84
C LEU A 83 7.36 -10.45 -27.42
N ILE A 84 6.32 -11.12 -27.92
CA ILE A 84 4.94 -10.84 -27.52
C ILE A 84 4.72 -11.21 -26.06
N VAL A 85 5.27 -12.35 -25.60
CA VAL A 85 5.17 -12.77 -24.19
C VAL A 85 5.98 -11.84 -23.27
N SER A 86 7.17 -11.38 -23.69
CA SER A 86 7.98 -10.45 -22.89
C SER A 86 7.33 -9.07 -22.79
N THR A 87 6.77 -8.57 -23.89
CA THR A 87 6.15 -7.24 -23.95
C THR A 87 4.72 -7.26 -23.41
N GLY A 88 4.03 -8.40 -23.47
CA GLY A 88 2.69 -8.61 -22.88
C GLY A 88 2.68 -8.61 -21.35
N ARG A 89 3.85 -8.59 -20.70
CA ARG A 89 4.02 -8.31 -19.27
C ARG A 89 3.97 -6.82 -18.95
N GLN A 90 3.22 -6.03 -19.72
CA GLN A 90 2.85 -4.67 -19.31
C GLN A 90 2.00 -4.80 -18.05
N LEU A 91 2.52 -4.28 -16.93
CA LEU A 91 1.83 -4.18 -15.66
C LEU A 91 0.47 -3.54 -15.94
N LYS A 92 -0.62 -4.27 -15.65
CA LYS A 92 -1.97 -3.73 -15.82
C LYS A 92 -2.12 -2.55 -14.85
N VAL A 93 -1.92 -1.33 -15.34
CA VAL A 93 -2.18 -0.12 -14.56
C VAL A 93 -3.70 0.01 -14.46
N ALA A 94 -4.24 -0.12 -13.26
CA ALA A 94 -5.67 0.01 -13.02
C ALA A 94 -6.10 1.48 -13.18
N LEU A 95 -7.05 1.77 -14.08
CA LEU A 95 -7.51 3.14 -14.37
C LEU A 95 -8.23 3.82 -13.19
N PHE A 96 -8.85 3.05 -12.29
CA PHE A 96 -9.70 3.57 -11.20
C PHE A 96 -9.19 3.18 -9.79
N GLY A 97 -7.90 2.85 -9.69
CA GLY A 97 -7.29 2.35 -8.46
C GLY A 97 -7.12 0.84 -8.45
N ASP A 98 -6.02 0.39 -7.84
CA ASP A 98 -5.61 -1.02 -7.75
C ASP A 98 -5.83 -1.56 -6.33
N ALA A 99 -6.97 -1.19 -5.72
CA ALA A 99 -7.29 -1.61 -4.37
C ALA A 99 -7.45 -3.13 -4.32
N ARG A 100 -6.59 -3.78 -3.54
CA ARG A 100 -6.58 -5.23 -3.34
C ARG A 100 -6.21 -5.57 -1.91
N PHE A 101 -6.56 -6.77 -1.48
CA PHE A 101 -6.08 -7.28 -0.20
C PHE A 101 -4.55 -7.37 -0.20
N ALA A 102 -3.96 -7.01 0.94
CA ALA A 102 -2.53 -7.11 1.16
C ALA A 102 -2.08 -8.57 1.17
N THR A 103 -0.94 -8.82 0.54
CA THR A 103 -0.21 -10.09 0.54
C THR A 103 0.90 -10.06 1.59
N ASP A 104 1.51 -11.22 1.88
CA ASP A 104 2.70 -11.31 2.73
C ASP A 104 3.81 -10.35 2.31
N SER A 105 3.99 -10.17 0.99
CA SER A 105 5.01 -9.27 0.46
C SER A 105 4.67 -7.81 0.77
N ASP A 106 3.41 -7.42 0.63
CA ASP A 106 2.98 -6.05 0.92
C ASP A 106 3.15 -5.73 2.41
N ILE A 107 2.83 -6.67 3.30
CA ILE A 107 3.02 -6.50 4.75
C ILE A 107 4.50 -6.35 5.09
N ARG A 108 5.38 -7.18 4.51
CA ARG A 108 6.83 -7.11 4.78
C ARG A 108 7.51 -5.88 4.19
N GLN A 109 7.02 -5.39 3.06
CA GLN A 109 7.53 -4.17 2.43
C GLN A 109 6.96 -2.91 3.07
N SER A 110 5.76 -3.01 3.65
CA SER A 110 5.15 -1.93 4.39
C SER A 110 6.00 -1.60 5.62
N LYS A 111 6.41 -0.33 5.72
CA LYS A 111 7.01 0.21 6.94
C LYS A 111 5.95 0.61 7.97
N GLN A 112 4.67 0.48 7.64
CA GLN A 112 3.57 0.99 8.46
C GLN A 112 3.08 -0.02 9.49
N VAL A 113 3.27 -1.31 9.21
CA VAL A 113 2.78 -2.41 10.04
C VAL A 113 3.90 -3.34 10.45
N SER A 114 3.87 -3.76 11.71
CA SER A 114 4.69 -4.82 12.25
C SER A 114 3.91 -6.13 12.28
N TRP A 115 4.54 -7.22 11.85
CA TRP A 115 3.90 -8.54 11.79
C TRP A 115 4.63 -9.55 12.69
N GLY A 116 4.06 -9.78 13.87
CA GLY A 116 4.58 -10.73 14.85
C GLY A 116 5.82 -10.28 15.62
N ASN A 117 6.21 -9.01 15.51
CA ASN A 117 7.22 -8.42 16.39
C ASN A 117 6.52 -7.60 17.48
N GLU A 118 6.65 -8.04 18.74
CA GLU A 118 6.06 -7.36 19.89
C GLU A 118 6.91 -6.15 20.33
N LYS A 119 8.21 -6.15 20.01
CA LYS A 119 9.15 -5.11 20.45
C LYS A 119 8.96 -3.77 19.73
N GLU A 120 8.37 -3.79 18.54
CA GLU A 120 8.10 -2.57 17.78
C GLU A 120 6.93 -1.76 18.35
N GLY A 121 6.16 -2.32 19.28
CA GLY A 121 5.00 -1.66 19.87
C GLY A 121 3.92 -1.34 18.85
N GLY A 122 3.19 -0.25 19.07
CA GLY A 122 2.10 0.19 18.21
C GLY A 122 0.74 -0.45 18.56
N VAL A 123 -0.27 -0.07 17.79
CA VAL A 123 -1.67 -0.47 18.02
C VAL A 123 -1.94 -1.78 17.29
N ILE A 124 -2.46 -2.79 18.00
CA ILE A 124 -2.92 -4.04 17.38
C ILE A 124 -4.14 -3.73 16.50
N ILE A 125 -3.99 -3.97 15.20
CA ILE A 125 -5.07 -3.79 14.21
C ILE A 125 -5.70 -5.10 13.76
N GLY A 126 -5.06 -6.24 14.04
CA GLY A 126 -5.62 -7.55 13.72
C GLY A 126 -4.64 -8.70 13.88
N ARG A 127 -4.99 -9.83 13.28
CA ARG A 127 -4.19 -11.06 13.27
C ARG A 127 -4.08 -11.58 11.84
N TYR A 128 -2.86 -11.89 11.42
CA TYR A 128 -2.57 -12.48 10.11
C TYR A 128 -1.67 -13.70 10.27
N LYS A 129 -2.10 -14.86 9.75
CA LYS A 129 -1.39 -16.15 9.84
C LYS A 129 -0.89 -16.48 11.26
N GLY A 130 -1.78 -16.34 12.23
CA GLY A 130 -1.51 -16.65 13.64
C GLY A 130 -0.69 -15.61 14.41
N LYS A 131 -0.17 -14.57 13.75
CA LYS A 131 0.63 -13.52 14.36
C LYS A 131 -0.15 -12.20 14.41
N LEU A 132 0.11 -11.39 15.44
CA LEU A 132 -0.48 -10.07 15.57
C LEU A 132 0.07 -9.12 14.50
N LEU A 133 -0.81 -8.30 13.95
CA LEU A 133 -0.48 -7.19 13.07
C LEU A 133 -0.65 -5.91 13.86
N ARG A 134 0.42 -5.13 13.98
CA ARG A 134 0.46 -3.87 14.73
C ARG A 134 0.72 -2.72 13.77
N TYR A 135 0.02 -1.60 13.95
CA TYR A 135 0.26 -0.37 13.23
C TYR A 135 1.22 0.50 14.04
N THR A 136 2.32 0.95 13.45
CA THR A 136 3.45 1.57 14.16
C THR A 136 3.67 3.03 13.82
N GLN A 137 2.88 3.60 12.90
CA GLN A 137 3.02 4.98 12.45
C GLN A 137 2.21 5.94 13.34
N PRO A 138 2.58 7.23 13.39
CA PRO A 138 1.89 8.24 14.19
C PRO A 138 0.54 8.71 13.61
N ASP A 139 0.04 8.03 12.57
CA ASP A 139 -1.21 8.39 11.90
C ASP A 139 -2.45 7.91 12.68
N PHE A 140 -3.61 8.47 12.34
CA PHE A 140 -4.88 8.07 12.95
C PHE A 140 -5.38 6.73 12.40
N VAL A 141 -5.80 5.85 13.32
CA VAL A 141 -6.44 4.57 12.99
C VAL A 141 -7.93 4.64 13.33
N SER A 142 -8.78 4.32 12.35
CA SER A 142 -10.24 4.25 12.53
C SER A 142 -10.76 2.84 12.29
N MET A 143 -11.76 2.44 13.07
CA MET A 143 -12.40 1.12 12.97
C MET A 143 -13.90 1.24 12.79
N GLY A 144 -14.38 0.84 11.63
CA GLY A 144 -15.79 0.60 11.38
C GLY A 144 -16.21 -0.76 11.92
N ALA A 145 -17.09 -0.79 12.91
CA ALA A 145 -17.65 -2.04 13.43
C ALA A 145 -19.09 -1.84 13.93
N GLY A 146 -20.00 -2.70 13.45
CA GLY A 146 -21.40 -2.72 13.86
C GLY A 146 -21.60 -3.11 15.32
N THR A 147 -22.83 -3.00 15.81
CA THR A 147 -23.20 -3.47 17.14
C THR A 147 -23.02 -4.99 17.23
N ARG A 148 -22.54 -5.48 18.38
CA ARG A 148 -22.25 -6.92 18.62
C ARG A 148 -21.21 -7.56 17.70
N ALA A 149 -20.49 -6.78 16.88
CA ALA A 149 -19.39 -7.28 16.04
C ALA A 149 -18.12 -7.65 16.82
N GLY A 150 -18.11 -7.47 18.15
CA GLY A 150 -16.98 -7.81 18.99
C GLY A 150 -15.85 -6.78 19.02
N LYS A 151 -16.05 -5.52 18.58
CA LYS A 151 -15.01 -4.47 18.59
C LYS A 151 -14.32 -4.29 19.94
N GLY A 152 -15.11 -4.38 21.03
CA GLY A 152 -14.60 -4.30 22.40
C GLY A 152 -13.63 -5.44 22.73
N ALA A 153 -14.09 -6.69 22.56
CA ALA A 153 -13.33 -7.88 22.90
C ALA A 153 -12.17 -8.18 21.92
N GLY A 154 -12.35 -7.90 20.63
CA GLY A 154 -11.40 -8.27 19.59
C GLY A 154 -10.28 -7.26 19.37
N ILE A 155 -10.49 -5.98 19.71
CA ILE A 155 -9.55 -4.90 19.38
C ILE A 155 -9.31 -3.98 20.57
N VAL A 156 -10.36 -3.43 21.19
CA VAL A 156 -10.20 -2.44 22.28
C VAL A 156 -9.48 -3.07 23.47
N ILE A 157 -10.04 -4.13 24.07
CA ILE A 157 -9.48 -4.79 25.26
C ILE A 157 -8.04 -5.29 24.99
N PRO A 158 -7.74 -5.99 23.88
CA PRO A 158 -6.36 -6.38 23.57
C PRO A 158 -5.38 -5.21 23.54
N ASN A 159 -5.75 -4.09 22.93
CA ASN A 159 -4.89 -2.90 22.91
C ASN A 159 -4.71 -2.29 24.30
N LEU A 160 -5.76 -2.25 25.13
CA LEU A 160 -5.66 -1.80 26.52
C LEU A 160 -4.76 -2.69 27.39
N LEU A 161 -4.53 -3.94 26.99
CA LEU A 161 -3.65 -4.87 27.71
C LEU A 161 -2.22 -4.92 27.12
N ASP A 162 -2.02 -4.54 25.85
CA ASP A 162 -0.72 -4.61 25.15
C ASP A 162 -0.02 -3.25 25.07
N PHE A 163 -0.77 -2.16 24.94
CA PHE A 163 -0.18 -0.85 24.63
C PHE A 163 0.54 -0.26 25.85
N ASN A 164 1.85 -0.10 25.70
CA ASN A 164 2.78 0.26 26.78
C ASN A 164 2.81 1.76 27.11
N ASP A 165 2.32 2.61 26.21
CA ASP A 165 2.26 4.05 26.43
C ASP A 165 0.96 4.49 27.12
N SER A 166 0.90 5.78 27.41
CA SER A 166 -0.27 6.45 27.99
C SER A 166 -1.45 6.45 27.02
N MET A 167 -2.65 6.35 27.57
CA MET A 167 -3.90 6.33 26.81
C MET A 167 -5.03 7.00 27.57
N VAL A 168 -5.94 7.63 26.84
CA VAL A 168 -7.21 8.15 27.34
C VAL A 168 -8.32 7.37 26.65
N VAL A 169 -9.22 6.79 27.43
CA VAL A 169 -10.25 5.86 26.93
C VAL A 169 -11.62 6.41 27.29
N LEU A 170 -12.43 6.68 26.27
CA LEU A 170 -13.85 6.97 26.46
C LEU A 170 -14.61 5.64 26.60
N ASP A 171 -15.06 5.34 27.81
CA ASP A 171 -15.72 4.07 28.16
C ASP A 171 -17.09 4.31 28.81
N PRO A 172 -18.14 4.63 28.04
CA PRO A 172 -19.47 4.95 28.59
C PRO A 172 -20.11 3.79 29.37
N LYS A 173 -19.63 2.56 29.18
CA LYS A 173 -20.16 1.35 29.83
C LYS A 173 -19.28 0.85 30.98
N GLN A 174 -18.12 1.46 31.19
CA GLN A 174 -17.12 1.04 32.17
C GLN A 174 -16.59 -0.40 32.00
N GLU A 175 -16.83 -1.05 30.85
CA GLU A 175 -16.40 -2.43 30.60
C GLU A 175 -14.87 -2.51 30.45
N CYS A 176 -14.28 -1.53 29.76
CA CYS A 176 -12.86 -1.47 29.51
C CYS A 176 -12.09 -1.24 30.81
N TYR A 177 -12.54 -0.29 31.63
CA TYR A 177 -11.93 -0.02 32.94
C TYR A 177 -11.99 -1.23 33.86
N ASN A 178 -13.17 -1.86 33.98
CA ASN A 178 -13.37 -3.00 34.88
C ASN A 178 -12.50 -4.21 34.50
N ILE A 179 -12.29 -4.45 33.21
CA ILE A 179 -11.49 -5.58 32.72
C ILE A 179 -9.99 -5.30 32.81
N THR A 180 -9.55 -4.09 32.47
CA THR A 180 -8.14 -3.84 32.13
C THR A 180 -7.36 -3.05 33.18
N SER A 181 -8.03 -2.22 34.00
CA SER A 181 -7.39 -1.29 34.94
C SER A 181 -6.37 -1.98 35.87
N ARG A 182 -6.77 -3.09 36.49
CA ARG A 182 -5.91 -3.83 37.42
C ARG A 182 -4.71 -4.48 36.73
N TYR A 183 -4.88 -4.93 35.49
CA TYR A 183 -3.76 -5.47 34.69
C TYR A 183 -2.76 -4.36 34.37
N ARG A 184 -3.24 -3.21 33.88
CA ARG A 184 -2.38 -2.06 33.56
C ARG A 184 -1.62 -1.58 34.81
N GLN A 185 -2.27 -1.53 35.97
CA GLN A 185 -1.61 -1.19 37.23
C GLN A 185 -0.58 -2.23 37.69
N LYS A 186 -0.94 -3.52 37.68
CA LYS A 186 -0.12 -4.56 38.31
C LYS A 186 0.96 -5.13 37.40
N VAL A 187 0.66 -5.31 36.12
CA VAL A 187 1.53 -5.94 35.14
C VAL A 187 2.32 -4.88 34.39
N LEU A 188 1.63 -3.90 33.78
CA LEU A 188 2.30 -2.81 33.04
C LEU A 188 2.88 -1.71 33.95
N LYS A 189 2.60 -1.76 35.25
CA LYS A 189 3.08 -0.79 36.27
C LYS A 189 2.68 0.66 35.98
N GLN A 190 1.57 0.87 35.29
CA GLN A 190 1.07 2.20 34.94
C GLN A 190 0.14 2.74 36.01
N LYS A 191 0.09 4.08 36.13
CA LYS A 191 -0.97 4.75 36.89
C LYS A 191 -2.27 4.71 36.08
N VAL A 192 -3.38 4.38 36.73
CA VAL A 192 -4.69 4.31 36.08
C VAL A 192 -5.66 5.16 36.89
N PHE A 193 -6.30 6.11 36.22
CA PHE A 193 -7.27 7.02 36.80
C PHE A 193 -8.64 6.79 36.16
N LEU A 194 -9.68 6.91 36.98
CA LEU A 194 -11.09 6.84 36.58
C LEU A 194 -11.71 8.21 36.77
N LEU A 195 -12.27 8.78 35.70
CA LEU A 195 -13.09 9.99 35.76
C LEU A 195 -14.53 9.61 35.44
N GLU A 196 -15.35 9.50 36.48
CA GLU A 196 -16.75 9.11 36.40
C GLU A 196 -17.57 10.06 37.30
N PRO A 197 -18.02 11.22 36.79
CA PRO A 197 -18.48 12.35 37.61
C PRO A 197 -19.57 12.05 38.63
N PHE A 198 -20.37 11.01 38.40
CA PHE A 198 -21.51 10.63 39.24
C PHE A 198 -21.21 9.44 40.17
N SER A 199 -19.97 8.97 40.22
CA SER A 199 -19.55 7.80 40.99
C SER A 199 -18.63 8.21 42.13
N SER A 200 -18.83 7.62 43.31
CA SER A 200 -17.94 7.82 44.47
C SER A 200 -16.53 7.26 44.26
N LYS A 201 -16.32 6.46 43.21
CA LYS A 201 -15.02 5.88 42.83
C LYS A 201 -14.20 6.80 41.91
N THR A 202 -14.75 7.93 41.49
CA THR A 202 -14.04 8.86 40.61
C THR A 202 -12.82 9.45 41.30
N HIS A 203 -11.75 9.61 40.55
CA HIS A 203 -10.62 10.41 40.98
C HIS A 203 -10.97 11.89 40.81
N GLY A 204 -10.36 12.74 41.64
CA GLY A 204 -10.47 14.18 41.50
C GLY A 204 -9.75 14.67 40.24
N PHE A 205 -10.35 15.64 39.56
CA PHE A 205 -9.75 16.31 38.41
C PHE A 205 -10.03 17.80 38.51
N ASN A 206 -8.97 18.61 38.44
CA ASN A 206 -9.09 20.06 38.35
C ASN A 206 -8.86 20.49 36.89
N PRO A 207 -9.89 20.87 36.13
CA PRO A 207 -9.73 21.33 34.74
C PRO A 207 -8.96 22.65 34.64
N LEU A 208 -8.77 23.38 35.75
CA LEU A 208 -8.03 24.64 35.80
C LEU A 208 -6.56 24.44 36.18
N PHE A 209 -6.08 23.21 36.40
CA PHE A 209 -4.74 22.99 36.97
C PHE A 209 -3.59 23.56 36.12
N TYR A 210 -3.81 23.71 34.81
CA TYR A 210 -2.82 24.19 33.84
C TYR A 210 -3.04 25.65 33.44
N VAL A 211 -4.06 26.31 33.99
CA VAL A 211 -4.32 27.73 33.73
C VAL A 211 -3.55 28.55 34.73
N ASP A 212 -2.48 29.19 34.27
CA ASP A 212 -1.68 30.13 35.04
C ASP A 212 -1.80 31.51 34.38
N LEU A 213 -2.48 32.45 35.03
CA LEU A 213 -2.72 33.79 34.48
C LEU A 213 -1.50 34.72 34.56
N ASP A 214 -0.48 34.34 35.34
CA ASP A 214 0.78 35.08 35.41
C ASP A 214 1.71 34.70 34.24
N ASP A 215 1.46 33.57 33.56
CA ASP A 215 2.15 33.18 32.33
C ASP A 215 1.59 33.94 31.12
N GLU A 216 2.45 34.33 30.18
CA GLU A 216 2.07 35.03 28.95
C GLU A 216 1.01 34.25 28.14
N LYS A 217 1.01 32.92 28.23
CA LYS A 217 0.04 32.03 27.56
C LYS A 217 -1.18 31.72 28.41
N GLY A 218 -1.28 32.22 29.64
CA GLY A 218 -2.36 31.97 30.58
C GLY A 218 -3.75 32.25 30.04
N ALA A 219 -3.93 33.44 29.47
CA ALA A 219 -5.18 33.82 28.81
C ALA A 219 -5.51 32.89 27.62
N GLY A 220 -4.48 32.41 26.91
CA GLY A 220 -4.64 31.42 25.84
C GLY A 220 -5.09 30.05 26.35
N TYR A 221 -4.56 29.58 27.49
CA TYR A 221 -5.03 28.34 28.12
C TYR A 221 -6.48 28.44 28.59
N LEU A 222 -6.88 29.58 29.15
CA LEU A 222 -8.25 29.84 29.54
C LEU A 222 -9.20 29.92 28.33
N LEU A 223 -8.75 30.51 27.22
CA LEU A 223 -9.48 30.51 25.95
C LEU A 223 -9.66 29.09 25.38
N ASN A 224 -8.62 28.25 25.44
CA ASN A 224 -8.72 26.85 25.01
C ASN A 224 -9.69 26.05 25.87
N LEU A 225 -9.70 26.30 27.19
CA LEU A 225 -10.68 25.68 28.08
C LEU A 225 -12.11 26.15 27.76
N SER A 226 -12.28 27.44 27.57
CA SER A 226 -13.55 28.08 27.20
C SER A 226 -14.12 27.50 25.90
N THR A 227 -13.30 27.37 24.86
CA THR A 227 -13.70 26.77 23.57
C THR A 227 -13.97 25.26 23.66
N THR A 228 -13.37 24.57 24.63
CA THR A 228 -13.68 23.16 24.92
C THR A 228 -15.04 23.00 25.57
N LEU A 229 -15.42 23.91 26.46
CA LEU A 229 -16.70 23.90 27.17
C LEU A 229 -17.86 24.42 26.30
N TRP A 230 -17.63 25.50 25.57
CA TRP A 230 -18.58 26.10 24.63
C TRP A 230 -18.00 26.10 23.21
N PRO A 231 -18.08 24.97 22.49
CA PRO A 231 -17.58 24.90 21.12
C PRO A 231 -18.41 25.82 20.22
N VAL A 232 -17.72 26.59 19.39
CA VAL A 232 -18.31 27.49 18.39
C VAL A 232 -18.11 26.97 16.96
N ALA A 233 -17.12 26.09 16.77
CA ALA A 233 -16.80 25.51 15.46
C ALA A 233 -17.93 24.61 14.96
N GLY A 234 -18.44 24.89 13.76
CA GLY A 234 -19.50 24.10 13.11
C GLY A 234 -20.93 24.47 13.51
N LEU A 235 -21.12 25.48 14.38
CA LEU A 235 -22.44 26.00 14.74
C LEU A 235 -22.79 27.23 13.88
N ALA A 236 -24.09 27.42 13.62
CA ALA A 236 -24.62 28.59 12.92
C ALA A 236 -25.81 29.20 13.67
N GLY A 237 -25.99 30.51 13.52
CA GLY A 237 -27.13 31.23 14.11
C GLY A 237 -27.01 31.47 15.62
N ALA A 238 -28.13 31.35 16.34
CA ALA A 238 -28.22 31.74 17.75
C ALA A 238 -27.29 30.93 18.68
N GLU A 239 -27.08 29.64 18.41
CA GLU A 239 -26.21 28.79 19.22
C GLU A 239 -24.75 29.27 19.20
N ALA A 240 -24.24 29.63 18.01
CA ALA A 240 -22.90 30.19 17.88
C ALA A 240 -22.77 31.53 18.61
N HIS A 241 -23.83 32.37 18.57
CA HIS A 241 -23.85 33.64 19.28
C HIS A 241 -23.79 33.44 20.81
N PHE A 242 -24.62 32.55 21.36
CA PHE A 242 -24.65 32.29 22.80
C PHE A 242 -23.37 31.59 23.29
N ASN A 243 -22.82 30.63 22.54
CA ASN A 243 -21.57 29.96 22.92
C ASN A 243 -20.38 30.91 22.90
N SER A 244 -20.31 31.82 21.91
CA SER A 244 -19.28 32.86 21.86
C SER A 244 -19.38 33.82 23.05
N GLY A 245 -20.60 34.28 23.38
CA GLY A 245 -20.83 35.15 24.52
C GLY A 245 -20.48 34.49 25.87
N ALA A 246 -20.90 33.23 26.06
CA ALA A 246 -20.56 32.46 27.25
C ALA A 246 -19.05 32.27 27.40
N GLY A 247 -18.37 31.98 26.29
CA GLY A 247 -16.93 31.80 26.29
C GLY A 247 -16.16 33.09 26.62
N GLY A 248 -16.67 34.25 26.18
CA GLY A 248 -16.09 35.56 26.48
C GLY A 248 -16.21 35.96 27.96
N PHE A 249 -17.23 35.48 28.67
CA PHE A 249 -17.41 35.78 30.11
C PHE A 249 -16.32 35.16 30.99
N LEU A 250 -15.72 34.06 30.55
CA LEU A 250 -14.62 33.42 31.28
C LEU A 250 -13.27 34.08 31.08
N LEU A 251 -13.13 34.96 30.08
CA LEU A 251 -11.87 35.61 29.78
C LEU A 251 -11.68 36.85 30.66
N PRO A 252 -10.46 37.11 31.14
CA PRO A 252 -10.17 38.36 31.82
C PRO A 252 -10.49 39.53 30.89
N SER A 253 -11.20 40.54 31.41
CA SER A 253 -11.49 41.76 30.67
C SER A 253 -10.18 42.42 30.24
N PRO A 254 -10.05 42.89 28.99
CA PRO A 254 -8.86 43.62 28.54
C PRO A 254 -8.58 44.88 29.39
N ASN A 255 -9.57 45.35 30.17
CA ASN A 255 -9.45 46.51 31.05
C ASN A 255 -9.16 46.16 32.52
N CYS A 256 -8.98 44.90 32.89
CA CYS A 256 -8.73 44.50 34.29
C CYS A 256 -7.25 44.43 34.66
N CYS A 257 -6.32 44.41 33.70
CA CYS A 257 -4.87 44.34 33.96
C CYS A 257 -4.17 45.70 34.04
N THR A 258 -4.91 46.81 34.12
CA THR A 258 -4.36 48.08 34.61
C THR A 258 -4.65 48.19 36.10
N LEU A 259 -3.87 47.51 36.92
CA LEU A 259 -3.69 47.91 38.32
C LEU A 259 -2.50 48.90 38.38
N PRO A 260 -2.57 49.93 39.24
CA PRO A 260 -1.56 50.99 39.38
C PRO A 260 -0.20 50.49 39.89
#